data_AF-A0A956JVE4-F1
#
_entry.id   AF-A0A956JVE4-F1
#
_cell.length_a   1.000
_cell.length_b   1.000
_cell.length_c   1.000
_cell.angle_alpha   90.00
_cell.angle_beta   90.00
_cell.angle_gamma   90.00
#
_symmetry.space_group_name_H-M   'P 1'
#
loop_
_entity.id
_entity.type
_entity.pdbx_description
1 polymer ?
#
loop_
_entity_poly.entity_id
_entity_poly.type
_entity_poly.pdbx_seq_one_letter_code
_entity_poly.pdbx_strand_id
1 'polypeptide(L)'
;MQIPSIFRKRHPPVGARPGTLMVREGGEPTTMRLICYGPDGLDERTVATVAELDAALAAAPGRTAWIDVHGLGDERLLWQLAERFGIHALALEDVVNVPQRPKVD
;
A
#
# COMPACT_ATOMS: atom_id res chain seq x y z
N MET A 1 -25.18 -18.29 20.94
CA MET A 1 -24.21 -17.19 21.15
C MET A 1 -23.43 -17.03 19.86
N GLN A 2 -23.75 -15.99 19.06
CA GLN A 2 -23.11 -15.74 17.76
C GLN A 2 -21.83 -14.93 18.03
N ILE A 3 -20.67 -15.47 17.64
CA ILE A 3 -19.41 -14.73 17.69
C ILE A 3 -19.47 -13.67 16.58
N PRO A 4 -19.35 -12.36 16.89
CA PRO A 4 -19.32 -11.35 15.84
C PRO A 4 -18.10 -11.60 14.94
N SER A 5 -18.34 -11.74 13.64
CA SER A 5 -17.29 -11.90 12.64
C SER A 5 -16.50 -10.61 12.56
N ILE A 6 -15.37 -10.55 13.28
CA ILE A 6 -14.43 -9.42 13.31
C ILE A 6 -13.84 -9.08 11.93
N PHE A 7 -13.90 -9.99 10.96
CA PHE A 7 -13.48 -9.71 9.59
C PHE A 7 -14.55 -10.14 8.58
N ARG A 8 -15.01 -9.19 7.75
CA ARG A 8 -15.89 -9.47 6.60
C ARG A 8 -15.02 -9.55 5.35
N LYS A 9 -14.90 -10.75 4.78
CA LYS A 9 -14.23 -10.99 3.48
C LYS A 9 -14.82 -10.11 2.39
N ARG A 10 -13.97 -9.28 1.79
CA ARG A 10 -14.28 -8.50 0.59
C ARG A 10 -13.75 -9.26 -0.60
N HIS A 11 -14.65 -9.96 -1.27
CA HIS A 11 -14.33 -10.53 -2.58
C HIS A 11 -14.79 -9.55 -3.66
N PRO A 12 -14.00 -9.39 -4.72
CA PRO A 12 -14.51 -8.86 -5.97
C PRO A 12 -15.80 -9.61 -6.38
N PRO A 13 -16.74 -8.96 -7.07
CA PRO A 13 -17.94 -9.62 -7.56
C PRO A 13 -17.58 -10.83 -8.42
N VAL A 14 -18.46 -11.84 -8.44
CA VAL A 14 -18.24 -13.04 -9.27
C VAL A 14 -18.07 -12.62 -10.72
N GLY A 15 -16.97 -13.06 -11.35
CA GLY A 15 -16.62 -12.67 -12.72
C GLY A 15 -15.81 -11.37 -12.83
N ALA A 16 -15.40 -10.76 -11.72
CA ALA A 16 -14.42 -9.68 -11.74
C ALA A 16 -13.11 -10.13 -12.39
N ARG A 17 -12.45 -9.19 -13.07
CA ARG A 17 -11.14 -9.46 -13.68
C ARG A 17 -10.09 -9.65 -12.58
N PRO A 18 -9.17 -10.60 -12.71
CA PRO A 18 -8.02 -10.69 -11.81
C PRO A 18 -7.27 -9.36 -11.79
N GLY A 19 -6.88 -8.89 -10.60
CA GLY A 19 -6.28 -7.58 -10.36
C GLY A 19 -7.29 -6.48 -9.99
N THR A 20 -8.57 -6.81 -9.77
CA THR A 20 -9.58 -5.81 -9.40
C THR A 20 -9.44 -5.41 -7.93
N LEU A 21 -9.17 -4.14 -7.65
CA LEU A 21 -9.07 -3.61 -6.30
C LEU A 21 -10.46 -3.26 -5.74
N MET A 22 -10.76 -3.72 -4.52
CA MET A 22 -12.00 -3.41 -3.80
C MET A 22 -11.74 -2.36 -2.72
N VAL A 23 -11.48 -1.14 -3.16
CA VAL A 23 -11.23 0.00 -2.28
C VAL A 23 -12.51 0.39 -1.52
N ARG A 24 -12.39 0.73 -0.23
CA ARG A 24 -13.55 1.09 0.60
C ARG A 24 -14.04 2.49 0.21
N GLU A 25 -15.32 2.62 -0.18
CA GLU A 25 -15.99 3.92 -0.19
C GLU A 25 -15.96 4.54 1.22
N GLY A 26 -15.42 5.77 1.34
CA GLY A 26 -15.16 6.40 2.63
C GLY A 26 -14.03 5.75 3.44
N GLY A 27 -13.11 5.05 2.75
CA GLY A 27 -11.84 4.60 3.31
C GLY A 27 -10.99 5.77 3.83
N GLU A 28 -10.06 5.47 4.74
CA GLU A 28 -9.06 6.46 5.12
C GLU A 28 -8.20 6.80 3.91
N PRO A 29 -7.85 8.08 3.70
CA PRO A 29 -7.02 8.50 2.58
C PRO A 29 -5.66 7.80 2.66
N THR A 30 -5.09 7.47 1.49
CA THR A 30 -3.77 6.87 1.44
C THR A 30 -2.72 7.90 1.78
N THR A 31 -1.93 7.59 2.82
CA THR A 31 -0.81 8.42 3.28
C THR A 31 0.43 7.56 3.34
N MET A 32 1.58 8.15 3.06
CA MET A 32 2.85 7.44 3.08
C MET A 32 3.78 8.12 4.07
N ARG A 33 4.30 7.35 5.02
CA ARG A 33 5.43 7.78 5.85
C ARG A 33 6.70 7.14 5.31
N LEU A 34 7.67 7.98 4.98
CA LEU A 34 8.98 7.57 4.52
C LEU A 34 9.98 7.72 5.65
N ILE A 35 10.70 6.64 5.94
CA ILE A 35 11.79 6.60 6.91
C ILE A 35 13.06 6.20 6.14
N CYS A 36 13.99 7.14 5.99
CA CYS A 36 15.29 6.89 5.37
C CYS A 36 16.36 6.79 6.45
N TYR A 37 17.13 5.71 6.49
CA TYR A 37 18.13 5.48 7.53
C TYR A 37 19.42 4.85 7.01
N GLY A 38 20.52 5.10 7.73
CA GLY A 38 21.86 4.63 7.42
C GLY A 38 22.86 4.98 8.52
N PRO A 39 24.16 4.80 8.30
CA PRO A 39 25.20 5.11 9.29
C PRO A 39 25.19 6.56 9.78
N ASP A 40 24.82 7.50 8.90
CA ASP A 40 24.81 8.93 9.17
C ASP A 40 23.54 9.43 9.88
N GLY A 41 22.61 8.52 10.19
CA GLY A 41 21.40 8.80 10.96
C GLY A 41 20.11 8.36 10.28
N LEU A 42 19.00 8.95 10.70
CA LEU A 42 17.64 8.66 10.26
C LEU A 42 16.89 9.97 9.97
N ASP A 43 16.09 9.95 8.90
CA ASP A 43 15.21 11.02 8.46
C ASP A 43 13.80 10.47 8.25
N GLU A 44 12.80 11.15 8.81
CA GLU A 44 11.38 10.76 8.69
C GLU A 44 10.56 11.88 8.09
N ARG A 45 9.67 11.55 7.16
CA ARG A 45 8.75 12.53 6.55
C ARG A 45 7.49 11.85 6.05
N THR A 46 6.41 12.62 5.97
CA THR A 46 5.19 12.20 5.28
C THR A 46 5.25 12.69 3.84
N VAL A 47 4.89 11.83 2.89
CA VAL A 47 4.75 12.15 1.47
C VAL A 47 3.35 11.76 1.01
N ALA A 48 2.75 12.60 0.17
CA ALA A 48 1.37 12.41 -0.32
C ALA A 48 1.33 11.90 -1.76
N THR A 49 2.41 12.06 -2.52
CA THR A 49 2.46 11.68 -3.93
C THR A 49 3.69 10.84 -4.26
N VAL A 50 3.62 10.05 -5.34
CA VAL A 50 4.77 9.29 -5.85
C VAL A 50 5.90 10.23 -6.29
N ALA A 51 5.59 11.43 -6.79
CA ALA A 51 6.60 12.42 -7.17
C ALA A 51 7.40 12.93 -5.94
N GLU A 52 6.72 13.22 -4.83
CA GLU A 52 7.38 13.60 -3.57
C GLU A 52 8.22 12.45 -3.01
N LEU A 53 7.70 11.22 -3.09
CA LEU A 53 8.43 10.02 -2.71
C LEU A 53 9.72 9.88 -3.53
N ASP A 54 9.65 9.99 -4.86
CA ASP A 54 10.81 9.89 -5.73
C ASP A 54 11.85 10.99 -5.46
N ALA A 55 11.41 12.23 -5.23
CA ALA A 55 12.29 13.32 -4.86
C ALA A 55 13.01 13.04 -3.52
N ALA A 56 12.28 12.49 -2.54
CA ALA A 56 12.85 12.15 -1.24
C ALA A 56 13.85 10.97 -1.31
N LEU A 57 13.55 9.95 -2.12
CA LEU A 57 14.47 8.83 -2.37
C LEU A 57 15.74 9.28 -3.09
N ALA A 58 15.62 10.17 -4.08
CA ALA A 58 16.75 10.74 -4.80
C ALA A 58 17.66 11.59 -3.90
N ALA A 59 17.09 12.26 -2.89
CA ALA A 59 17.84 13.07 -1.92
C ALA A 59 18.59 12.23 -0.86
N ALA A 60 18.34 10.92 -0.77
CA ALA A 60 18.93 10.01 0.20
C ALA A 60 19.63 8.81 -0.48
N PRO A 61 20.57 9.04 -1.42
CA PRO A 61 21.21 7.95 -2.16
C PRO A 61 21.98 7.01 -1.22
N GLY A 62 21.89 5.71 -1.46
CA GLY A 62 22.61 4.69 -0.70
C GLY A 62 22.05 4.41 0.70
N ARG A 63 20.99 5.10 1.14
CA ARG A 63 20.30 4.83 2.40
C ARG A 63 19.19 3.81 2.21
N THR A 64 18.85 3.11 3.29
CA THR A 64 17.68 2.22 3.29
C THR A 64 16.42 3.06 3.50
N ALA A 65 15.40 2.82 2.68
CA ALA A 65 14.11 3.48 2.76
C ALA A 65 13.02 2.48 3.21
N TRP A 66 12.32 2.80 4.29
CA TRP A 66 11.09 2.14 4.68
C TRP A 66 9.92 3.06 4.33
N ILE A 67 9.09 2.59 3.39
CA ILE A 67 7.87 3.25 2.96
C ILE A 67 6.69 2.56 3.66
N ASP A 68 6.04 3.29 4.55
CA ASP A 68 4.92 2.85 5.36
C ASP A 68 3.62 3.45 4.79
N VAL A 69 2.84 2.64 4.08
CA VAL A 69 1.63 3.06 3.35
C VAL A 69 0.40 2.75 4.20
N HIS A 70 -0.27 3.80 4.67
CA HIS A 70 -1.47 3.71 5.51
C HIS A 70 -2.72 4.11 4.75
N GLY A 71 -3.85 3.52 5.14
CA GLY A 71 -5.17 3.83 4.59
C GLY A 71 -5.28 3.48 3.11
N LEU A 72 -5.61 2.25 2.74
CA LEU A 72 -5.68 1.79 1.33
C LEU A 72 -6.94 2.30 0.58
N GLY A 73 -7.30 3.58 0.79
CA GLY A 73 -8.50 4.24 0.26
C GLY A 73 -8.32 4.97 -1.08
N ASP A 74 -7.09 5.20 -1.54
CA ASP A 74 -6.79 5.88 -2.80
C ASP A 74 -6.30 4.87 -3.85
N GLU A 75 -7.23 4.37 -4.67
CA GLU A 75 -6.92 3.39 -5.73
C GLU A 75 -5.84 3.90 -6.70
N ARG A 76 -5.87 5.19 -7.02
CA ARG A 76 -4.94 5.78 -7.98
C ARG A 76 -3.53 5.78 -7.43
N LEU A 77 -3.35 6.20 -6.18
CA LEU A 77 -2.03 6.20 -5.55
C LEU A 77 -1.47 4.77 -5.40
N LEU A 78 -2.33 3.80 -5.06
CA LEU A 78 -1.94 2.38 -4.97
C LEU A 78 -1.44 1.83 -6.31
N TRP A 79 -2.13 2.12 -7.41
CA TRP A 79 -1.66 1.73 -8.73
C TRP A 79 -0.35 2.43 -9.13
N GLN A 80 -0.20 3.71 -8.83
CA GLN A 80 1.04 4.44 -9.09
C GLN A 80 2.23 3.84 -8.33
N LEU A 81 2.03 3.44 -7.06
CA LEU A 81 3.04 2.74 -6.28
C LEU A 81 3.37 1.37 -6.88
N ALA A 82 2.34 0.62 -7.30
CA ALA A 82 2.55 -0.68 -7.90
C ALA A 82 3.34 -0.61 -9.21
N GLU A 83 3.02 0.36 -10.08
CA GLU A 83 3.80 0.63 -11.29
C GLU A 83 5.24 1.03 -10.94
N ARG A 84 5.41 1.94 -9.98
CA ARG A 84 6.72 2.46 -9.57
C ARG A 84 7.67 1.39 -9.02
N PHE A 85 7.14 0.41 -8.29
CA PHE A 85 7.92 -0.65 -7.65
C PHE A 85 7.81 -2.01 -8.35
N GLY A 86 7.08 -2.11 -9.46
CA GLY A 86 6.88 -3.36 -10.21
C GLY A 86 6.05 -4.40 -9.45
N ILE A 87 5.13 -3.95 -8.57
CA ILE A 87 4.21 -4.84 -7.85
C ILE A 87 3.15 -5.33 -8.84
N HIS A 88 3.04 -6.64 -8.99
CA HIS A 88 2.06 -7.24 -9.90
C HIS A 88 0.62 -6.95 -9.43
N ALA A 89 -0.30 -6.78 -10.38
CA ALA A 89 -1.72 -6.49 -10.13
C ALA A 89 -2.37 -7.46 -9.13
N LEU A 90 -2.05 -8.75 -9.21
CA LEU A 90 -2.56 -9.78 -8.27
C LEU A 90 -2.01 -9.62 -6.85
N ALA A 91 -0.74 -9.22 -6.72
CA ALA A 91 -0.15 -8.97 -5.41
C ALA A 91 -0.79 -7.72 -4.76
N LEU A 92 -1.02 -6.67 -5.56
CA LEU A 92 -1.73 -5.49 -5.10
C LEU A 92 -3.18 -5.82 -4.70
N GLU A 93 -3.85 -6.66 -5.49
CA GLU A 93 -5.19 -7.17 -5.17
C GLU A 93 -5.21 -7.86 -3.80
N ASP A 94 -4.26 -8.76 -3.52
CA ASP A 94 -4.19 -9.48 -2.25
C ASP A 94 -3.94 -8.57 -1.05
N VAL A 95 -3.17 -7.48 -1.24
CA VAL A 95 -2.91 -6.48 -0.20
C VAL A 95 -4.19 -5.67 0.12
N VAL A 96 -4.96 -5.30 -0.90
CA VAL A 96 -6.14 -4.42 -0.74
C VAL A 96 -7.39 -5.21 -0.34
N ASN A 97 -7.61 -6.39 -0.93
CA ASN A 97 -8.83 -7.18 -0.79
C ASN A 97 -8.79 -8.07 0.45
N VAL A 98 -8.85 -7.44 1.62
CA VAL A 98 -8.80 -8.11 2.92
C VAL A 98 -10.16 -8.64 3.42
N PRO A 99 -10.15 -9.61 4.36
CA PRO A 99 -9.01 -10.40 4.83
C PRO A 99 -8.51 -11.46 3.83
N GLN A 100 -7.18 -11.55 3.73
CA GLN A 100 -6.46 -12.68 3.15
C GLN A 100 -5.77 -13.50 4.25
N ARG A 101 -5.42 -14.76 3.96
CA ARG A 101 -4.59 -15.56 4.87
C ARG A 101 -3.14 -15.06 4.80
N PRO A 102 -2.38 -15.03 5.90
CA PRO A 102 -0.95 -14.74 5.87
C PRO A 102 -0.22 -15.67 4.90
N LYS A 103 0.62 -15.11 4.03
CA LYS A 103 1.37 -15.80 2.98
C LYS A 103 2.68 -15.07 2.65
N VAL A 104 3.58 -15.75 1.95
CA VAL A 104 4.79 -15.21 1.33
C VAL A 104 4.84 -15.77 -0.09
N ASP A 105 5.05 -14.90 -1.08
CA ASP A 105 5.14 -15.23 -2.51
C ASP A 105 6.58 -15.05 -3.03
#